data_AF-A0A6N7Z812-F1
#
_entry.id   AF-A0A6N7Z812-F1
#
_cell.length_a   1.000
_cell.length_b   1.000
_cell.length_c   1.000
_cell.angle_alpha   90.00
_cell.angle_beta   90.00
_cell.angle_gamma   90.00
#
_symmetry.space_group_name_H-M   'P 1'
#
loop_
_entity.id
_entity.type
_entity.pdbx_description
1 polymer ?
#
loop_
_entity_poly.entity_id
_entity_poly.type
_entity_poly.pdbx_seq_one_letter_code
_entity_poly.pdbx_strand_id
1 'polypeptide(L)'
;MRLQYTRSVTKSQADVVRVALEILDEHGADAVSLRAIAQRLGVRMNTVLWHAKSKARLAELMADAIVAGASLDDLPRDWHERAAEIVRRYREALLAHRDGAAVVAGTYAAEPATLDTAEALVQALLDGGLPPREAAWTCWSLIYFTLGLAQEEQSLPERSLSHPSVGERPALRSVFSFLSEESFDERFEFGVTKLLARR
;
A
#
# COMPACT_ATOMS: atom_id res chain seq x y z
N MET A 1 40.14 -0.40 -31.42
CA MET A 1 39.67 -1.49 -30.54
C MET A 1 39.45 -0.91 -29.14
N ARG A 2 38.25 -0.35 -28.87
CA ARG A 2 37.89 0.21 -27.56
C ARG A 2 37.04 -0.82 -26.83
N LEU A 3 37.55 -1.32 -25.71
CA LEU A 3 36.80 -2.14 -24.77
C LEU A 3 35.65 -1.29 -24.21
N GLN A 4 34.44 -1.59 -24.66
CA GLN A 4 33.24 -1.12 -23.97
C GLN A 4 33.18 -1.86 -22.63
N TYR A 5 33.52 -1.14 -21.57
CA TYR A 5 33.29 -1.60 -20.20
C TYR A 5 31.77 -1.70 -20.05
N THR A 6 31.23 -2.91 -20.13
CA THR A 6 29.85 -3.20 -19.76
C THR A 6 29.67 -2.68 -18.35
N ARG A 7 28.81 -1.65 -18.22
CA ARG A 7 28.46 -1.01 -16.96
C ARG A 7 28.02 -2.13 -16.00
N SER A 8 28.90 -2.51 -15.06
CA SER A 8 28.58 -3.48 -14.03
C SER A 8 27.47 -2.86 -13.20
N VAL A 9 26.22 -3.24 -13.50
CA VAL A 9 25.05 -2.87 -12.70
C VAL A 9 25.38 -3.37 -11.30
N THR A 10 25.64 -2.42 -10.41
CA THR A 10 25.81 -2.68 -8.99
C THR A 10 24.54 -3.40 -8.55
N LYS A 11 24.67 -4.58 -7.95
CA LYS A 11 23.53 -5.41 -7.56
C LYS A 11 23.31 -5.14 -6.09
N SER A 12 22.52 -4.12 -5.76
CA SER A 12 22.26 -3.70 -4.38
C SER A 12 20.94 -4.29 -3.85
N GLN A 13 20.65 -4.09 -2.56
CA GLN A 13 19.33 -4.42 -2.01
C GLN A 13 18.23 -3.60 -2.70
N ALA A 14 18.49 -2.33 -3.01
CA ALA A 14 17.56 -1.48 -3.74
C ALA A 14 17.25 -2.02 -5.14
N ASP A 15 18.22 -2.60 -5.85
CA ASP A 15 17.98 -3.23 -7.15
C ASP A 15 17.11 -4.49 -7.05
N VAL A 16 17.31 -5.28 -6.00
CA VAL A 16 16.48 -6.46 -5.73
C VAL A 16 15.03 -6.07 -5.46
N VAL A 17 14.80 -5.02 -4.66
CA VAL A 17 13.46 -4.52 -4.36
C VAL A 17 12.81 -3.91 -5.60
N ARG A 18 13.53 -3.04 -6.33
CA ARG A 18 13.04 -2.44 -7.57
C ARG A 18 12.60 -3.51 -8.58
N VAL A 19 13.42 -4.53 -8.82
CA VAL A 19 13.05 -5.61 -9.76
C VAL A 19 11.88 -6.45 -9.23
N ALA A 20 11.76 -6.61 -7.91
CA ALA A 20 10.60 -7.29 -7.34
C ALA A 20 9.30 -6.50 -7.57
N LEU A 21 9.34 -5.17 -7.42
CA LEU A 21 8.21 -4.29 -7.73
C LEU A 21 7.90 -4.27 -9.24
N GLU A 22 8.90 -4.26 -10.12
CA GLU A 22 8.68 -4.38 -11.57
C GLU A 22 7.94 -5.69 -11.93
N ILE A 23 8.32 -6.81 -11.29
CA ILE A 23 7.64 -8.10 -11.50
C ILE A 23 6.21 -8.06 -10.92
N LEU A 24 6.03 -7.45 -9.76
CA LEU A 24 4.73 -7.24 -9.14
C LEU A 24 3.79 -6.49 -10.09
N ASP A 25 4.24 -5.37 -10.63
CA ASP A 25 3.45 -4.52 -11.52
C ASP A 25 3.08 -5.26 -12.83
N GLU A 26 4.04 -6.00 -13.42
CA GLU A 26 3.82 -6.72 -14.68
C GLU A 26 2.94 -7.98 -14.51
N HIS A 27 3.08 -8.70 -13.40
CA HIS A 27 2.60 -10.09 -13.29
C HIS A 27 1.81 -10.42 -12.02
N GLY A 28 1.73 -9.49 -11.07
CA GLY A 28 1.05 -9.67 -9.79
C GLY A 28 1.90 -10.37 -8.73
N ALA A 29 1.39 -10.38 -7.50
CA ALA A 29 2.12 -10.81 -6.31
C ALA A 29 2.59 -12.28 -6.38
N ASP A 30 1.79 -13.17 -6.99
CA ASP A 30 2.12 -14.60 -7.12
C ASP A 30 3.36 -14.86 -7.99
N ALA A 31 3.68 -13.96 -8.93
CA ALA A 31 4.84 -14.08 -9.79
C ALA A 31 6.15 -13.65 -9.11
N VAL A 32 6.06 -12.92 -7.99
CA VAL A 32 7.24 -12.41 -7.28
C VAL A 32 7.96 -13.55 -6.55
N SER A 33 9.13 -13.90 -7.05
CA SER A 33 9.98 -14.93 -6.46
C SER A 33 11.47 -14.57 -6.58
N LEU A 34 12.27 -15.06 -5.62
CA LEU A 34 13.73 -14.89 -5.65
C LEU A 34 14.36 -15.40 -6.96
N ARG A 35 13.76 -16.42 -7.58
CA ARG A 35 14.19 -16.97 -8.86
C ARG A 35 13.88 -16.03 -10.03
N ALA A 36 12.65 -15.51 -10.09
CA ALA A 36 12.24 -14.55 -11.12
C ALA A 36 13.10 -13.27 -11.04
N ILE A 37 13.36 -12.78 -9.82
CA ILE A 37 14.25 -11.64 -9.58
C ILE A 37 15.68 -11.95 -10.04
N ALA A 38 16.21 -13.13 -9.69
CA ALA A 38 17.56 -13.51 -10.09
C ALA A 38 17.72 -13.58 -11.61
N GLN A 39 16.71 -14.14 -12.30
CA GLN A 39 16.66 -14.21 -13.75
C GLN A 39 16.64 -12.82 -14.38
N ARG A 40 15.79 -11.92 -13.89
CA ARG A 40 15.65 -10.56 -14.43
C ARG A 40 16.89 -9.69 -14.18
N LEU A 41 17.55 -9.85 -13.04
CA LEU A 41 18.82 -9.18 -12.72
C LEU A 41 20.06 -9.81 -13.38
N GLY A 42 19.93 -10.96 -14.05
CA GLY A 42 21.08 -11.70 -14.58
C GLY A 42 22.08 -12.09 -13.49
N VAL A 43 21.59 -12.58 -12.34
CA VAL A 43 22.40 -13.03 -11.19
C VAL A 43 22.11 -14.47 -10.83
N ARG A 44 22.97 -15.05 -9.99
CA ARG A 44 22.66 -16.29 -9.29
C ARG A 44 21.69 -16.00 -8.15
N MET A 45 20.84 -16.97 -7.83
CA MET A 45 19.88 -16.89 -6.73
C MET A 45 20.55 -16.56 -5.37
N ASN A 46 21.76 -17.06 -5.13
CA ASN A 46 22.53 -16.76 -3.91
C ASN A 46 22.83 -15.26 -3.76
N THR A 47 22.98 -14.52 -4.86
CA THR A 47 23.17 -13.06 -4.81
C THR A 47 21.90 -12.38 -4.31
N VAL A 48 20.73 -12.76 -4.84
CA VAL A 48 19.44 -12.21 -4.38
C VAL A 48 19.20 -12.54 -2.91
N LEU A 49 19.42 -13.79 -2.50
CA LEU A 49 19.32 -14.21 -1.10
C LEU A 49 20.26 -13.45 -0.16
N TRP A 50 21.46 -13.07 -0.63
CA TRP A 50 22.37 -12.26 0.19
C TRP A 50 21.78 -10.89 0.52
N HIS A 51 21.08 -10.25 -0.41
CA HIS A 51 20.41 -8.97 -0.19
C HIS A 51 19.09 -9.13 0.56
N ALA A 52 18.22 -10.01 0.08
CA ALA A 52 16.86 -10.16 0.60
C ALA A 52 16.79 -10.95 1.91
N LYS A 53 17.78 -11.80 2.21
CA LYS A 53 17.83 -12.77 3.33
C LYS A 53 16.77 -13.88 3.26
N SER A 54 15.51 -13.55 3.00
CA SER A 54 14.38 -14.49 2.87
C SER A 54 13.28 -13.90 1.98
N LYS A 55 12.27 -14.71 1.62
CA LYS A 55 11.08 -14.22 0.92
C LYS A 55 10.25 -13.27 1.80
N ALA A 56 10.16 -13.55 3.10
CA ALA A 56 9.45 -12.68 4.05
C ALA A 56 10.12 -11.32 4.19
N ARG A 57 11.45 -11.30 4.32
CA ARG A 57 12.21 -10.04 4.39
C ARG A 57 12.15 -9.26 3.07
N LEU A 58 12.14 -9.93 1.93
CA LEU A 58 11.87 -9.27 0.65
C LEU A 58 10.50 -8.59 0.65
N ALA A 59 9.46 -9.26 1.14
CA ALA A 59 8.11 -8.70 1.21
C ALA A 59 8.07 -7.45 2.11
N GLU A 60 8.73 -7.46 3.28
CA GLU A 60 8.87 -6.28 4.14
C GLU A 60 9.54 -5.10 3.40
N LEU A 61 10.63 -5.37 2.69
CA LEU A 61 11.34 -4.34 1.92
C LEU A 61 10.51 -3.80 0.74
N MET A 62 9.71 -4.66 0.10
CA MET A 62 8.77 -4.22 -0.94
C MET A 62 7.66 -3.37 -0.36
N ALA A 63 7.07 -3.79 0.77
CA ALA A 63 6.05 -3.03 1.46
C ALA A 63 6.55 -1.64 1.85
N ASP A 64 7.76 -1.55 2.42
CA ASP A 64 8.35 -0.25 2.77
C ASP A 64 8.60 0.63 1.54
N ALA A 65 9.08 0.06 0.44
CA ALA A 65 9.30 0.80 -0.81
C ALA A 65 7.98 1.29 -1.44
N ILE A 66 6.90 0.54 -1.31
CA ILE A 66 5.55 0.99 -1.69
C ILE A 66 5.14 2.17 -0.80
N VAL A 67 5.22 2.01 0.52
CA VAL A 67 4.84 3.07 1.48
C VAL A 67 5.67 4.33 1.31
N ALA A 68 6.94 4.23 0.92
CA ALA A 68 7.80 5.37 0.59
C ALA A 68 7.26 6.26 -0.55
N GLY A 69 6.34 5.75 -1.38
CA GLY A 69 5.61 6.55 -2.37
C GLY A 69 4.67 7.58 -1.74
N ALA A 70 4.25 7.38 -0.48
CA ALA A 70 3.45 8.34 0.27
C ALA A 70 4.33 9.46 0.83
N SER A 71 4.70 10.42 -0.03
CA SER A 71 5.55 11.55 0.38
C SER A 71 4.95 12.28 1.58
N LEU A 72 5.80 12.60 2.55
CA LEU A 72 5.45 13.40 3.74
C LEU A 72 5.83 14.89 3.57
N ASP A 73 6.26 15.28 2.38
CA ASP A 73 6.65 16.65 2.07
C ASP A 73 5.42 17.56 1.92
N ASP A 74 5.56 18.83 2.31
CA ASP A 74 4.54 19.88 2.12
C ASP A 74 3.13 19.51 2.62
N LEU A 75 3.05 18.72 3.70
CA LEU A 75 1.78 18.35 4.31
C LEU A 75 1.03 19.59 4.89
N PRO A 76 -0.32 19.56 4.90
CA PRO A 76 -1.12 20.61 5.53
C PRO A 76 -0.71 20.88 6.98
N ARG A 77 -0.91 22.14 7.43
CA ARG A 77 -0.64 22.51 8.83
C ARG A 77 -1.76 22.10 9.77
N ASP A 78 -3.01 22.16 9.30
CA ASP A 78 -4.14 21.69 10.08
C ASP A 78 -4.02 20.18 10.31
N TRP A 79 -4.25 19.74 11.54
CA TRP A 79 -4.03 18.36 11.93
C TRP A 79 -4.99 17.39 11.21
N HIS A 80 -6.23 17.82 10.97
CA HIS A 80 -7.26 16.99 10.38
C HIS A 80 -7.02 16.85 8.87
N GLU A 81 -6.74 17.96 8.19
CA GLU A 81 -6.35 17.95 6.78
C GLU A 81 -5.05 17.15 6.56
N ARG A 82 -4.06 17.30 7.45
CA ARG A 82 -2.80 16.54 7.40
C ARG A 82 -3.01 15.05 7.55
N ALA A 83 -3.80 14.62 8.54
CA ALA A 83 -4.10 13.20 8.73
C ALA A 83 -4.81 12.60 7.51
N ALA A 84 -5.81 13.31 6.96
CA ALA A 84 -6.51 12.88 5.76
C ALA A 84 -5.56 12.79 4.54
N GLU A 85 -4.68 13.77 4.36
CA GLU A 85 -3.71 13.80 3.26
C GLU A 85 -2.68 12.67 3.35
N ILE A 86 -2.15 12.37 4.55
CA ILE A 86 -1.24 11.24 4.73
C ILE A 86 -1.90 9.94 4.30
N VAL A 87 -3.16 9.71 4.71
CA VAL A 87 -3.89 8.47 4.37
C VAL A 87 -4.26 8.44 2.87
N ARG A 88 -4.52 9.59 2.25
CA ARG A 88 -4.75 9.69 0.79
C ARG A 88 -3.50 9.30 0.02
N ARG A 89 -2.34 9.88 0.36
CA ARG A 89 -1.04 9.53 -0.25
C ARG A 89 -0.66 8.08 0.01
N TYR A 90 -0.98 7.56 1.19
CA TYR A 90 -0.82 6.14 1.48
C TYR A 90 -1.67 5.28 0.55
N ARG A 91 -2.96 5.59 0.35
CA ARG A 91 -3.80 4.88 -0.63
C ARG A 91 -3.22 4.96 -2.04
N GLU A 92 -2.84 6.16 -2.48
CA GLU A 92 -2.24 6.37 -3.81
C GLU A 92 -0.98 5.51 -4.00
N ALA A 93 -0.12 5.44 -2.99
CA ALA A 93 1.08 4.61 -3.01
C ALA A 93 0.75 3.12 -3.11
N LEU A 94 -0.27 2.62 -2.39
CA LEU A 94 -0.74 1.24 -2.54
C LEU A 94 -1.26 0.95 -3.95
N LEU A 95 -2.03 1.88 -4.52
CA LEU A 95 -2.66 1.74 -5.84
C LEU A 95 -1.68 1.91 -7.00
N ALA A 96 -0.54 2.58 -6.78
CA ALA A 96 0.52 2.74 -7.77
C ALA A 96 1.17 1.41 -8.18
N HIS A 97 1.00 0.36 -7.36
CA HIS A 97 1.53 -0.98 -7.63
C HIS A 97 0.42 -2.01 -7.70
N ARG A 98 0.50 -2.92 -8.68
CA ARG A 98 -0.44 -4.05 -8.78
C ARG A 98 -0.36 -4.90 -7.51
N ASP A 99 -1.49 -5.28 -6.93
CA ASP A 99 -1.55 -6.03 -5.66
C ASP A 99 -0.80 -5.34 -4.49
N GLY A 100 -0.53 -4.04 -4.57
CA GLY A 100 0.25 -3.29 -3.58
C GLY A 100 -0.37 -3.33 -2.18
N ALA A 101 -1.70 -3.24 -2.09
CA ALA A 101 -2.41 -3.38 -0.81
C ALA A 101 -2.20 -4.77 -0.19
N ALA A 102 -2.21 -5.84 -1.00
CA ALA A 102 -1.99 -7.20 -0.52
C ALA A 102 -0.54 -7.43 -0.05
N VAL A 103 0.44 -6.85 -0.76
CA VAL A 103 1.86 -6.90 -0.35
C VAL A 103 2.04 -6.24 1.02
N VAL A 104 1.49 -5.03 1.21
CA VAL A 104 1.64 -4.30 2.47
C VAL A 104 0.89 -4.98 3.62
N ALA A 105 -0.36 -5.40 3.40
CA ALA A 105 -1.18 -6.10 4.40
C ALA A 105 -0.56 -7.44 4.89
N GLY A 106 0.20 -8.12 4.03
CA GLY A 106 0.86 -9.39 4.35
C GLY A 106 2.12 -9.27 5.22
N THR A 107 2.50 -8.06 5.66
CA THR A 107 3.76 -7.80 6.36
C THR A 107 3.58 -7.03 7.65
N TYR A 108 4.56 -7.16 8.56
CA TYR A 108 4.71 -6.32 9.74
C TYR A 108 6.07 -5.60 9.64
N ALA A 109 6.24 -4.80 8.60
CA ALA A 109 7.49 -4.10 8.32
C ALA A 109 7.72 -2.99 9.37
N ALA A 110 8.73 -3.15 10.21
CA ALA A 110 9.30 -2.05 11.01
C ALA A 110 10.44 -1.39 10.22
N GLU A 111 10.11 -0.92 9.02
CA GLU A 111 11.05 -0.31 8.08
C GLU A 111 10.88 1.23 8.05
N PRO A 112 11.90 1.98 7.58
CA PRO A 112 11.94 3.43 7.74
C PRO A 112 10.70 4.18 7.21
N ALA A 113 10.29 3.97 5.96
CA ALA A 113 9.15 4.70 5.40
C ALA A 113 7.83 4.34 6.08
N THR A 114 7.69 3.07 6.47
CA THR A 114 6.54 2.56 7.22
C THR A 114 6.45 3.22 8.60
N LEU A 115 7.58 3.33 9.31
CA LEU A 115 7.66 3.99 10.61
C LEU A 115 7.44 5.50 10.49
N ASP A 116 8.04 6.16 9.51
CA ASP A 116 7.91 7.61 9.28
C ASP A 116 6.47 8.00 8.94
N THR A 117 5.79 7.19 8.11
CA THR A 117 4.37 7.40 7.78
C THR A 117 3.48 7.23 9.01
N ALA A 118 3.74 6.20 9.83
CA ALA A 118 3.01 5.97 11.07
C ALA A 118 3.26 7.10 12.09
N GLU A 119 4.51 7.54 12.25
CA GLU A 119 4.89 8.66 13.11
C GLU A 119 4.17 9.94 12.68
N ALA A 120 4.21 10.29 11.40
CA ALA A 120 3.55 11.49 10.89
C ALA A 120 2.03 11.46 11.11
N LEU A 121 1.38 10.31 10.90
CA LEU A 121 -0.06 10.16 11.12
C LEU A 121 -0.40 10.25 12.62
N VAL A 122 0.33 9.54 13.48
CA VAL A 122 0.11 9.59 14.93
C VAL A 122 0.37 10.99 15.47
N GLN A 123 1.43 11.67 15.02
CA GLN A 123 1.72 13.04 15.39
C GLN A 123 0.58 13.98 14.98
N ALA A 124 0.04 13.86 13.77
CA ALA A 124 -1.11 14.64 13.35
C ALA A 124 -2.32 14.43 14.29
N LEU A 125 -2.62 13.19 14.65
CA LEU A 125 -3.72 12.88 15.57
C LEU A 125 -3.49 13.44 16.99
N LEU A 126 -2.26 13.37 17.50
CA LEU A 126 -1.88 13.92 18.80
C LEU A 126 -1.93 15.47 18.81
N ASP A 127 -1.47 16.12 17.75
CA ASP A 127 -1.60 17.58 17.57
C ASP A 127 -3.08 18.01 17.50
N GLY A 128 -3.93 17.11 16.99
CA GLY A 128 -5.38 17.21 17.06
C GLY A 128 -5.97 17.02 18.45
N GLY A 129 -5.16 16.82 19.49
CA GLY A 129 -5.61 16.68 20.88
C GLY A 129 -6.24 15.34 21.23
N LEU A 130 -6.10 14.31 20.37
CA LEU A 130 -6.55 12.96 20.72
C LEU A 130 -5.67 12.40 21.86
N PRO A 131 -6.26 11.73 22.86
CA PRO A 131 -5.49 10.97 23.84
C PRO A 131 -4.62 9.90 23.16
N PRO A 132 -3.44 9.55 23.70
CA PRO A 132 -2.50 8.64 23.03
C PRO A 132 -3.09 7.30 22.55
N ARG A 133 -3.98 6.70 23.36
CA ARG A 133 -4.68 5.47 22.98
C ARG A 133 -5.62 5.66 21.80
N GLU A 134 -6.35 6.77 21.77
CA GLU A 134 -7.26 7.09 20.67
C GLU A 134 -6.47 7.41 19.40
N ALA A 135 -5.38 8.18 19.49
CA ALA A 135 -4.50 8.42 18.35
C ALA A 135 -3.96 7.11 17.74
N ALA A 136 -3.45 6.20 18.58
CA ALA A 136 -2.97 4.89 18.11
C ALA A 136 -4.08 4.05 17.43
N TRP A 137 -5.28 4.02 18.02
CA TRP A 137 -6.40 3.23 17.48
C TRP A 137 -7.02 3.85 16.23
N THR A 138 -7.08 5.17 16.15
CA THR A 138 -7.50 5.89 14.94
C THR A 138 -6.50 5.68 13.81
N CYS A 139 -5.19 5.74 14.09
CA CYS A 139 -4.15 5.38 13.13
C CYS A 139 -4.37 3.96 12.58
N TRP A 140 -4.51 2.95 13.44
CA TRP A 140 -4.80 1.58 13.00
C TRP A 140 -6.09 1.47 12.17
N SER A 141 -7.15 2.15 12.60
CA SER A 141 -8.44 2.13 11.91
C SER A 141 -8.35 2.71 10.49
N LEU A 142 -7.63 3.82 10.34
CA LEU A 142 -7.39 4.45 9.04
C LEU A 142 -6.56 3.54 8.12
N ILE A 143 -5.50 2.91 8.64
CA ILE A 143 -4.66 2.00 7.86
C ILE A 143 -5.44 0.76 7.43
N TYR A 144 -6.18 0.11 8.34
CA TYR A 144 -6.97 -1.08 7.99
C TYR A 144 -8.09 -0.77 7.01
N PHE A 145 -8.78 0.36 7.20
CA PHE A 145 -9.80 0.83 6.28
C PHE A 145 -9.21 1.03 4.87
N THR A 146 -8.07 1.71 4.79
CA THR A 146 -7.42 2.04 3.52
C THR A 146 -6.89 0.79 2.81
N LEU A 147 -6.24 -0.12 3.54
CA LEU A 147 -5.78 -1.41 3.00
C LEU A 147 -6.95 -2.25 2.47
N GLY A 148 -8.02 -2.38 3.25
CA GLY A 148 -9.19 -3.17 2.86
C GLY A 148 -9.86 -2.61 1.60
N LEU A 149 -10.05 -1.28 1.53
CA LEU A 149 -10.64 -0.61 0.39
C LEU A 149 -9.76 -0.72 -0.87
N ALA A 150 -8.46 -0.44 -0.74
CA ALA A 150 -7.51 -0.53 -1.85
C ALA A 150 -7.37 -1.97 -2.35
N GLN A 151 -7.41 -2.97 -1.47
CA GLN A 151 -7.37 -4.37 -1.85
C GLN A 151 -8.64 -4.77 -2.62
N GLU A 152 -9.82 -4.32 -2.20
CA GLU A 152 -11.06 -4.54 -2.95
C GLU A 152 -10.95 -3.92 -4.36
N GLU A 153 -10.50 -2.66 -4.44
CA GLU A 153 -10.30 -1.92 -5.69
C GLU A 153 -9.35 -2.64 -6.66
N GLN A 154 -8.22 -3.14 -6.15
CA GLN A 154 -7.24 -3.91 -6.94
C GLN A 154 -7.73 -5.31 -7.32
N SER A 155 -8.66 -5.88 -6.53
CA SER A 155 -9.20 -7.23 -6.78
C SER A 155 -10.37 -7.25 -7.75
N LEU A 156 -10.98 -6.09 -8.04
CA LEU A 156 -12.08 -6.03 -8.99
C LEU A 156 -11.58 -6.45 -10.39
N PRO A 157 -12.14 -7.51 -10.99
CA PRO A 157 -11.81 -7.83 -12.36
C PRO A 157 -12.27 -6.69 -13.27
N GLU A 158 -11.53 -6.38 -14.34
CA GLU A 158 -12.01 -5.56 -15.48
C GLU A 158 -13.35 -6.06 -16.07
N ARG A 159 -13.82 -7.25 -15.64
CA ARG A 159 -15.11 -7.87 -15.96
C ARG A 159 -15.83 -8.30 -14.67
N SER A 160 -16.61 -7.43 -14.06
CA SER A 160 -17.66 -7.87 -13.12
C SER A 160 -18.95 -7.07 -13.28
N LEU A 161 -19.53 -7.11 -14.47
CA LEU A 161 -20.90 -6.63 -14.74
C LEU A 161 -22.00 -7.61 -14.31
N SER A 162 -21.71 -8.53 -13.37
CA SER A 162 -22.73 -9.37 -12.76
C SER A 162 -23.11 -8.78 -11.40
N HIS A 163 -24.00 -7.78 -11.40
CA HIS A 163 -24.55 -7.26 -10.16
C HIS A 163 -25.22 -8.39 -9.37
N PRO A 164 -24.76 -8.72 -8.14
CA PRO A 164 -25.41 -9.73 -7.32
C PRO A 164 -26.84 -9.30 -6.99
N SER A 165 -27.82 -10.20 -7.14
CA SER A 165 -29.21 -9.93 -6.72
C SER A 165 -29.33 -10.01 -5.20
N VAL A 166 -29.76 -8.92 -4.56
CA VAL A 166 -30.00 -8.87 -3.11
C VAL A 166 -31.22 -9.68 -2.65
N GLY A 167 -32.03 -10.20 -3.58
CA GLY A 167 -33.23 -10.99 -3.26
C GLY A 167 -34.23 -10.23 -2.38
N GLU A 168 -34.98 -10.95 -1.54
CA GLU A 168 -36.00 -10.37 -0.63
C GLU A 168 -35.41 -9.82 0.67
N ARG A 169 -34.42 -8.93 0.57
CA ARG A 169 -33.77 -8.29 1.71
C ARG A 169 -34.07 -6.80 1.68
N PRO A 170 -35.13 -6.32 2.36
CA PRO A 170 -35.65 -4.96 2.17
C PRO A 170 -34.64 -3.87 2.52
N ALA A 171 -33.86 -4.04 3.60
CA ALA A 171 -32.82 -3.09 3.99
C ALA A 171 -31.68 -3.00 2.96
N LEU A 172 -31.25 -4.13 2.38
CA LEU A 172 -30.24 -4.12 1.32
C LEU A 172 -30.80 -3.52 0.03
N ARG A 173 -32.05 -3.84 -0.31
CA ARG A 173 -32.74 -3.25 -1.48
C ARG A 173 -32.81 -1.73 -1.39
N SER A 174 -33.05 -1.15 -0.22
CA SER A 174 -33.16 0.31 -0.07
C SER A 174 -31.83 1.04 -0.27
N VAL A 175 -30.69 0.35 -0.13
CA VAL A 175 -29.35 0.95 -0.28
C VAL A 175 -28.53 0.32 -1.41
N PHE A 176 -29.09 -0.64 -2.16
CA PHE A 176 -28.34 -1.47 -3.10
C PHE A 176 -27.62 -0.64 -4.15
N SER A 177 -28.25 0.42 -4.67
CA SER A 177 -27.65 1.31 -5.65
C SER A 177 -26.32 1.90 -5.17
N PHE A 178 -26.22 2.28 -3.90
CA PHE A 178 -25.01 2.84 -3.29
C PHE A 178 -23.96 1.75 -2.97
N LEU A 179 -24.41 0.52 -2.68
CA LEU A 179 -23.50 -0.61 -2.45
C LEU A 179 -22.92 -1.18 -3.75
N SER A 180 -23.64 -1.03 -4.87
CA SER A 180 -23.22 -1.48 -6.20
C SER A 180 -22.44 -0.44 -6.99
N GLU A 181 -22.31 0.78 -6.47
CA GLU A 181 -21.63 1.88 -7.12
C GLU A 181 -20.10 1.73 -6.98
N GLU A 182 -19.39 1.72 -8.11
CA GLU A 182 -17.93 1.59 -8.18
C GLU A 182 -17.23 2.94 -7.90
N SER A 183 -17.58 3.57 -6.79
CA SER A 183 -17.01 4.86 -6.38
C SER A 183 -16.05 4.67 -5.20
N PHE A 184 -14.85 4.13 -5.47
CA PHE A 184 -13.86 3.88 -4.42
C PHE A 184 -13.36 5.18 -3.79
N ASP A 185 -13.20 6.24 -4.58
CA ASP A 185 -12.76 7.54 -4.10
C ASP A 185 -13.78 8.17 -3.14
N GLU A 186 -15.07 8.16 -3.47
CA GLU A 186 -16.11 8.71 -2.57
C GLU A 186 -16.26 7.86 -1.30
N ARG A 187 -16.19 6.52 -1.43
CA ARG A 187 -16.19 5.60 -0.27
C ARG A 187 -14.98 5.86 0.63
N PHE A 188 -13.80 6.09 0.04
CA PHE A 188 -12.57 6.44 0.75
C PHE A 188 -12.74 7.74 1.55
N GLU A 189 -13.09 8.84 0.88
CA GLU A 189 -13.24 10.15 1.51
C GLU A 189 -14.33 10.15 2.59
N PHE A 190 -15.45 9.46 2.36
CA PHE A 190 -16.49 9.27 3.37
C PHE A 190 -15.96 8.53 4.60
N GLY A 191 -15.25 7.42 4.40
CA GLY A 191 -14.68 6.62 5.49
C GLY A 191 -13.63 7.38 6.31
N VAL A 192 -12.69 8.05 5.64
CA VAL A 192 -11.68 8.91 6.29
C VAL A 192 -12.35 10.00 7.12
N THR A 193 -13.34 10.70 6.54
CA THR A 193 -14.11 11.73 7.25
C THR A 193 -14.80 11.17 8.50
N LYS A 194 -15.39 9.97 8.43
CA LYS A 194 -16.04 9.32 9.58
C LYS A 194 -15.04 8.88 10.65
N LEU A 195 -13.87 8.42 10.27
CA LEU A 195 -12.84 7.95 11.18
C LEU A 195 -12.10 9.09 11.88
N LEU A 196 -11.99 10.26 11.24
CA LEU A 196 -11.41 11.46 11.83
C LEU A 196 -12.41 12.35 12.59
N ALA A 197 -13.71 12.07 12.46
CA ALA A 197 -14.75 12.79 13.18
C ALA A 197 -14.55 12.65 14.70
N ARG A 198 -14.44 13.79 15.40
CA ARG A 198 -14.44 13.79 16.87
C ARG A 198 -15.80 13.31 17.39
N ARG A 199 -15.77 12.47 18.43
CA ARG A 199 -16.97 12.15 19.22
C ARG A 199 -17.30 13.26 20.21
#